data_AF-A0A7C3QNX0-F1
#
_entry.id   AF-A0A7C3QNX0-F1
#
_cell.length_a   1.000
_cell.length_b   1.000
_cell.length_c   1.000
_cell.angle_alpha   90.00
_cell.angle_beta   90.00
_cell.angle_gamma   90.00
#
_symmetry.space_group_name_H-M   'P 1'
#
loop_
_entity.id
_entity.type
_entity.pdbx_description
1 polymer ?
#
loop_
_entity_poly.entity_id
_entity_poly.type
_entity_poly.pdbx_seq_one_letter_code
_entity_poly.pdbx_strand_id
1 'polypeptide(L)'
;SRWGLGKSPLRSLFVANIIMWMICSVFTLHTSIILLTIGLFIWLCLIPIVEAAEQTILQKVVPPERQGRVFGFAQSVEQAASPVTAFVIGPIAQFVFIPFMTTGAGVDLIGPWFGTGMDRGLALLFTVAGLIGLIVTILAMRSTAYHALSAQYQKQVVEPPTVYPVTTAE
;
A
#
# COMPACT_ATOMS: atom_id res chain seq x y z
N SER A 1 -6.33 25.41 -3.14
CA SER A 1 -4.92 25.03 -3.29
C SER A 1 -4.81 24.12 -4.51
N ARG A 2 -4.10 24.53 -5.58
CA ARG A 2 -4.25 23.98 -6.97
C ARG A 2 -3.20 22.92 -7.35
N TRP A 3 -2.67 22.18 -6.39
CA TRP A 3 -1.69 21.12 -6.64
C TRP A 3 -2.33 19.78 -6.27
N GLY A 4 -3.19 19.27 -7.15
CA GLY A 4 -3.78 17.94 -7.04
C GLY A 4 -2.85 16.84 -7.55
N LEU A 5 -3.26 15.57 -7.40
CA LEU A 5 -2.53 14.31 -7.64
C LEU A 5 -1.99 14.02 -9.07
N GLY A 6 -1.78 15.04 -9.89
CA GLY A 6 -1.28 14.92 -11.25
C GLY A 6 -2.29 14.30 -12.23
N LYS A 7 -1.84 14.03 -13.47
CA LYS A 7 -2.70 13.56 -14.57
C LYS A 7 -3.22 12.12 -14.39
N SER A 8 -2.64 11.34 -13.47
CA SER A 8 -3.01 9.94 -13.22
C SER A 8 -2.85 9.57 -11.73
N PRO A 9 -3.89 9.80 -10.90
CA PRO A 9 -3.92 9.42 -9.48
C PRO A 9 -3.54 7.95 -9.25
N LEU A 10 -3.94 7.08 -10.18
CA LEU A 10 -3.59 5.66 -10.18
C LEU A 10 -2.08 5.42 -10.23
N ARG A 11 -1.34 6.15 -11.08
CA ARG A 11 0.13 6.01 -11.16
C ARG A 11 0.79 6.50 -9.87
N SER A 12 0.30 7.60 -9.31
CA SER A 12 0.81 8.14 -8.04
C SER A 12 0.62 7.15 -6.90
N LEU A 13 -0.54 6.49 -6.82
CA LEU A 13 -0.82 5.41 -5.86
C LEU A 13 0.18 4.26 -5.97
N PHE A 14 0.36 3.71 -7.17
CA PHE A 14 1.26 2.57 -7.37
C PHE A 14 2.74 2.92 -7.13
N VAL A 15 3.18 4.09 -7.58
CA VAL A 15 4.56 4.54 -7.34
C VAL A 15 4.81 4.76 -5.86
N ALA A 16 3.89 5.40 -5.14
CA ALA A 16 3.99 5.59 -3.70
C ALA A 16 4.03 4.24 -2.96
N ASN A 17 3.16 3.29 -3.31
CA ASN A 17 3.16 1.94 -2.74
C ASN A 17 4.47 1.19 -3.02
N ILE A 18 5.01 1.25 -4.24
CA ILE A 18 6.31 0.64 -4.56
C ILE A 18 7.40 1.23 -3.67
N ILE A 19 7.46 2.55 -3.53
CA ILE A 19 8.47 3.22 -2.69
C ILE A 19 8.31 2.79 -1.22
N MET A 20 7.08 2.78 -0.71
CA MET A 20 6.79 2.32 0.66
C MET A 20 7.30 0.88 0.86
N TRP A 21 6.88 -0.07 0.03
CA TRP A 21 7.30 -1.46 0.16
C TRP A 21 8.82 -1.65 0.04
N MET A 22 9.47 -0.91 -0.86
CA MET A 22 10.94 -0.89 -0.97
C MET A 22 11.60 -0.40 0.33
N ILE A 23 11.07 0.67 0.92
CA ILE A 23 11.57 1.18 2.21
C ILE A 23 11.42 0.13 3.30
N CYS A 24 10.24 -0.49 3.42
CA CYS A 24 9.98 -1.54 4.41
C CYS A 24 10.93 -2.75 4.25
N SER A 25 11.22 -3.12 3.01
CA SER A 25 12.18 -4.19 2.72
C SER A 25 13.63 -3.85 3.06
N VAL A 26 14.06 -2.62 2.80
CA VAL A 26 15.48 -2.24 2.83
C VAL A 26 15.92 -1.72 4.19
N PHE A 27 15.10 -0.92 4.86
CA PHE A 27 15.53 -0.26 6.11
C PHE A 27 15.73 -1.23 7.27
N THR A 28 15.19 -2.45 7.18
CA THR A 28 15.29 -3.54 8.15
C THR A 28 16.53 -4.42 7.97
N LEU A 29 17.21 -4.33 6.82
CA LEU A 29 18.38 -5.15 6.52
C LEU A 29 19.56 -4.87 7.48
N HIS A 30 19.71 -3.62 7.92
CA HIS A 30 20.81 -3.20 8.78
C HIS A 30 20.28 -2.52 10.04
N THR A 31 20.85 -2.88 11.20
CA THR A 31 20.60 -2.17 12.47
C THR A 31 21.27 -0.80 12.42
N SER A 32 20.61 0.17 11.79
CA SER A 32 21.02 1.58 11.75
C SER A 32 19.83 2.46 12.08
N ILE A 33 19.97 3.22 13.17
CA ILE A 33 18.94 4.17 13.60
C ILE A 33 18.68 5.20 12.48
N ILE A 34 19.73 5.65 11.78
CA ILE A 34 19.62 6.62 10.69
C ILE A 34 18.75 6.08 9.56
N LEU A 35 19.01 4.83 9.13
CA LEU A 35 18.24 4.19 8.07
C LEU A 35 16.78 4.00 8.48
N LEU A 36 16.56 3.61 9.74
CA LEU A 36 15.23 3.47 10.32
C LEU A 36 14.46 4.79 10.33
N THR A 37 15.08 5.86 10.83
CA THR A 37 14.47 7.18 10.95
C THR A 37 14.14 7.77 9.57
N ILE A 38 15.08 7.73 8.63
CA ILE A 38 14.84 8.25 7.27
C ILE A 38 13.76 7.42 6.56
N GLY A 39 13.82 6.09 6.68
CA GLY A 39 12.81 5.20 6.11
C GLY A 39 11.40 5.49 6.63
N LEU A 40 11.24 5.55 7.95
CA LEU A 40 9.95 5.87 8.57
C LEU A 40 9.47 7.28 8.23
N PHE A 41 10.37 8.27 8.18
CA PHE A 41 10.01 9.63 7.80
C PHE A 41 9.42 9.68 6.38
N ILE A 42 10.11 9.06 5.41
CA ILE A 42 9.61 9.01 4.02
C ILE A 42 8.29 8.22 3.96
N TRP A 43 8.19 7.10 4.67
CA TRP A 43 6.96 6.31 4.76
C TRP A 43 5.78 7.16 5.26
N LEU A 44 5.96 7.91 6.35
CA LEU A 44 4.93 8.80 6.91
C LEU A 44 4.53 9.92 5.94
N CYS A 45 5.46 10.45 5.16
CA CYS A 45 5.15 11.44 4.12
C CYS A 45 4.36 10.85 2.94
N LEU A 46 4.50 9.55 2.66
CA LEU A 46 3.81 8.88 1.55
C LEU A 46 2.38 8.45 1.89
N ILE A 47 2.07 8.16 3.16
CA ILE A 47 0.73 7.73 3.58
C ILE A 47 -0.38 8.68 3.08
N PRO A 48 -0.32 10.02 3.31
CA PRO A 48 -1.38 10.92 2.87
C PRO A 48 -1.53 10.95 1.34
N ILE A 49 -0.45 10.69 0.60
CA ILE A 49 -0.48 10.65 -0.87
C ILE A 49 -1.24 9.41 -1.33
N VAL A 50 -0.99 8.25 -0.73
CA VAL A 50 -1.68 6.99 -1.03
C VAL A 50 -3.16 7.11 -0.68
N GLU A 51 -3.50 7.57 0.53
CA GLU A 51 -4.88 7.75 0.97
C GLU A 51 -5.64 8.72 0.06
N ALA A 52 -5.04 9.88 -0.26
CA ALA A 52 -5.66 10.85 -1.16
C ALA A 52 -5.83 10.30 -2.58
N ALA A 53 -4.89 9.49 -3.07
CA ALA A 53 -5.00 8.82 -4.36
C ALA A 53 -6.15 7.82 -4.38
N GLU A 54 -6.23 6.96 -3.37
CA GLU A 54 -7.24 5.94 -3.20
C GLU A 54 -8.64 6.55 -3.14
N GLN A 55 -8.82 7.57 -2.30
CA GLN A 55 -10.07 8.32 -2.19
C GLN A 55 -10.45 8.96 -3.53
N THR A 56 -9.50 9.59 -4.23
CA THR A 56 -9.76 10.20 -5.56
C THR A 56 -10.16 9.15 -6.61
N ILE A 57 -9.55 7.96 -6.58
CA ILE A 57 -9.85 6.87 -7.52
C ILE A 57 -11.25 6.32 -7.25
N LEU A 58 -11.57 6.01 -5.99
CA LEU A 58 -12.89 5.55 -5.58
C LEU A 58 -13.98 6.55 -5.96
N GLN A 59 -13.76 7.85 -5.72
CA GLN A 59 -14.73 8.90 -6.06
C GLN A 59 -14.99 9.02 -7.57
N LYS A 60 -13.97 8.78 -8.41
CA LYS A 60 -14.11 8.89 -9.87
C LYS A 60 -14.73 7.65 -10.52
N VAL A 61 -14.45 6.47 -9.98
CA VAL A 61 -14.90 5.19 -10.55
C VAL A 61 -16.31 4.82 -10.11
N VAL A 62 -16.74 5.27 -8.92
CA VAL A 62 -18.04 4.90 -8.36
C VAL A 62 -19.09 5.98 -8.66
N PRO A 63 -20.21 5.63 -9.34
CA PRO A 63 -21.31 6.55 -9.60
C PRO A 63 -21.92 7.12 -8.31
N PRO A 64 -22.36 8.39 -8.29
CA PRO A 64 -22.86 9.07 -7.09
C PRO A 64 -23.93 8.27 -6.34
N GLU A 65 -24.82 7.58 -7.05
CA GLU A 65 -25.94 6.85 -6.43
C GLU A 65 -25.49 5.62 -5.62
N ARG A 66 -24.27 5.13 -5.85
CA ARG A 66 -23.71 3.93 -5.20
C ARG A 66 -22.54 4.23 -4.26
N GLN A 67 -22.09 5.49 -4.17
CA GLN A 67 -20.92 5.87 -3.38
C GLN A 67 -21.06 5.43 -1.92
N GLY A 68 -22.14 5.80 -1.23
CA GLY A 68 -22.29 5.48 0.20
C GLY A 68 -22.12 4.00 0.53
N ARG A 69 -22.60 3.10 -0.34
CA ARG A 69 -22.46 1.64 -0.15
C ARG A 69 -21.04 1.14 -0.42
N VAL A 70 -20.40 1.64 -1.47
CA VAL A 70 -19.05 1.21 -1.86
C VAL A 70 -17.99 1.77 -0.88
N PHE A 71 -18.08 3.05 -0.51
CA PHE A 71 -17.20 3.65 0.49
C PHE A 71 -17.36 2.99 1.86
N GLY A 72 -18.59 2.72 2.31
CA GLY A 72 -18.83 2.02 3.58
C GLY A 72 -18.25 0.61 3.60
N PHE A 73 -18.33 -0.12 2.49
CA PHE A 73 -17.70 -1.44 2.37
C PHE A 73 -16.18 -1.36 2.36
N ALA A 74 -15.59 -0.46 1.56
CA ALA A 74 -14.15 -0.25 1.50
C ALA A 74 -13.57 0.09 2.89
N GLN A 75 -14.20 1.02 3.60
CA GLN A 75 -13.81 1.39 4.96
C GLN A 75 -13.91 0.20 5.93
N SER A 76 -14.96 -0.61 5.81
CA SER A 76 -15.15 -1.79 6.68
C SER A 76 -14.03 -2.81 6.47
N VAL A 77 -13.61 -3.03 5.22
CA VAL A 77 -12.49 -3.92 4.88
C VAL A 77 -11.17 -3.37 5.41
N GLU A 78 -10.93 -2.08 5.22
CA GLU A 78 -9.72 -1.39 5.71
C GLU A 78 -9.60 -1.48 7.24
N GLN A 79 -10.69 -1.16 7.95
CA GLN A 79 -10.72 -1.20 9.42
C GLN A 79 -10.62 -2.62 9.97
N ALA A 80 -11.07 -3.64 9.21
CA ALA A 80 -10.90 -5.04 9.58
C ALA A 80 -9.45 -5.53 9.40
N ALA A 81 -8.67 -4.94 8.48
CA ALA A 81 -7.31 -5.37 8.21
C ALA A 81 -6.37 -5.14 9.40
N SER A 82 -6.54 -4.03 10.13
CA SER A 82 -5.71 -3.68 11.31
C SER A 82 -5.76 -4.73 12.44
N PRO A 83 -6.93 -5.08 13.02
CA PRO A 83 -7.00 -6.07 14.10
C PRO A 83 -6.59 -7.47 13.63
N VAL A 84 -6.92 -7.84 12.39
CA VAL A 84 -6.48 -9.12 11.81
C VAL A 84 -4.95 -9.17 11.73
N THR A 85 -4.32 -8.11 11.24
CA THR A 85 -2.86 -8.02 11.16
C THR A 85 -2.22 -8.05 12.54
N ALA A 86 -2.73 -7.26 13.49
CA ALA A 86 -2.21 -7.22 14.86
C ALA A 86 -2.29 -8.59 15.55
N PHE A 87 -3.38 -9.33 15.34
CA PHE A 87 -3.56 -10.68 15.88
C PHE A 87 -2.63 -11.71 15.24
N VAL A 88 -2.45 -11.64 13.92
CA VAL A 88 -1.69 -12.65 13.15
C VAL A 88 -0.18 -12.41 13.22
N ILE A 89 0.27 -11.16 13.24
CA ILE A 89 1.69 -10.83 13.10
C ILE A 89 2.51 -11.25 14.33
N GLY A 90 1.93 -11.16 15.54
CA GLY A 90 2.59 -11.54 16.78
C GLY A 90 2.98 -13.03 16.82
N PRO A 91 2.03 -13.97 16.64
CA PRO A 91 2.32 -15.39 16.54
C PRO A 91 3.28 -15.74 15.40
N ILE A 92 3.13 -15.13 14.22
CA ILE A 92 4.05 -15.35 13.10
C ILE A 92 5.47 -14.92 13.47
N ALA A 93 5.64 -13.75 14.10
CA ALA A 93 6.92 -13.30 14.59
C ALA A 93 7.51 -14.28 15.61
N GLN A 94 6.73 -14.63 16.64
CA GLN A 94 7.18 -15.40 17.80
C GLN A 94 7.49 -16.87 17.47
N PHE A 95 6.71 -17.50 16.61
CA PHE A 95 6.82 -18.95 16.34
C PHE A 95 7.54 -19.29 15.04
N VAL A 96 7.66 -18.34 14.11
CA VAL A 96 8.31 -18.58 12.81
C VAL A 96 9.60 -17.80 12.70
N PHE A 97 9.53 -16.46 12.71
CA PHE A 97 10.67 -15.63 12.34
C PHE A 97 11.74 -15.51 13.44
N ILE A 98 11.34 -15.36 14.71
CA ILE A 98 12.28 -15.29 15.83
C ILE A 98 13.07 -16.60 15.97
N PRO A 99 12.45 -17.79 16.04
CA PRO A 99 13.19 -19.06 16.12
C PRO A 99 14.08 -19.28 14.90
N PHE A 100 13.64 -18.90 13.71
CA PHE A 100 14.43 -19.04 12.48
C PHE A 100 15.76 -18.28 12.53
N MET A 101 15.80 -17.11 13.19
CA MET A 101 16.98 -16.25 13.29
C MET A 101 17.77 -16.39 14.60
N THR A 102 17.30 -17.20 15.57
CA THR A 102 17.99 -17.42 16.84
C THR A 102 18.61 -18.81 16.93
N THR A 103 17.87 -19.86 16.58
CA THR A 103 18.30 -21.27 16.72
C THR A 103 18.07 -22.11 15.47
N GLY A 104 17.34 -21.58 14.48
CA GLY A 104 17.02 -22.26 13.23
C GLY A 104 18.05 -22.04 12.11
N ALA A 105 17.71 -22.57 10.93
CA ALA A 105 18.57 -22.54 9.75
C ALA A 105 18.91 -21.11 9.24
N GLY A 106 18.14 -20.09 9.62
CA GLY A 106 18.42 -18.70 9.24
C GLY A 106 19.76 -18.20 9.79
N VAL A 107 20.20 -18.71 10.94
CA VAL A 107 21.50 -18.40 11.55
C VAL A 107 22.65 -18.78 10.63
N ASP A 108 22.61 -19.97 10.03
CA ASP A 108 23.68 -20.47 9.19
C ASP A 108 23.57 -19.97 7.74
N LEU A 109 22.35 -19.84 7.21
CA LEU A 109 22.10 -19.47 5.81
C LEU A 109 22.26 -17.97 5.54
N ILE A 110 21.71 -17.13 6.40
CA ILE A 110 21.66 -15.67 6.18
C ILE A 110 22.25 -14.86 7.34
N GLY A 111 22.45 -15.47 8.50
CA GLY A 111 23.03 -14.83 9.68
C GLY A 111 24.38 -14.13 9.45
N PRO A 112 25.32 -14.63 8.61
CA PRO A 112 26.62 -13.97 8.40
C PRO A 112 26.54 -12.54 7.87
N TRP A 113 25.50 -12.18 7.10
CA TRP A 113 25.34 -10.84 6.52
C TRP A 113 24.12 -10.10 7.06
N PHE A 114 23.05 -10.81 7.40
CA PHE A 114 21.81 -10.23 7.91
C PHE A 114 21.84 -10.02 9.44
N GLY A 115 22.68 -10.78 10.14
CA GLY A 115 22.74 -10.83 11.61
C GLY A 115 21.79 -11.88 12.19
N THR A 116 21.92 -12.14 13.50
CA THR A 116 21.15 -13.14 14.23
C THR A 116 20.51 -12.53 15.47
N GLY A 117 19.55 -13.25 16.07
CA GLY A 117 18.86 -12.84 17.29
C GLY A 117 17.40 -12.46 17.10
N MET A 118 16.74 -12.12 18.21
CA MET A 118 15.30 -11.83 18.25
C MET A 118 14.93 -10.64 17.37
N ASP A 119 15.67 -9.53 17.49
CA ASP A 119 15.43 -8.31 16.71
C ASP A 119 15.59 -8.57 15.20
N ARG A 120 16.47 -9.50 14.82
CA ARG A 120 16.69 -9.90 13.43
C ARG A 120 15.57 -10.78 12.89
N GLY A 121 14.90 -11.55 13.74
CA GLY A 121 13.65 -12.22 13.38
C GLY A 121 12.57 -11.23 12.95
N LEU A 122 12.36 -10.17 13.74
CA LEU A 122 11.42 -9.09 13.40
C LEU A 122 11.86 -8.34 12.14
N ALA A 123 13.16 -8.02 12.01
CA ALA A 123 13.69 -7.38 10.81
C ALA A 123 13.39 -8.21 9.55
N LEU A 124 13.63 -9.53 9.59
CA LEU A 124 13.36 -10.43 8.48
C LEU A 124 11.87 -10.48 8.14
N LEU A 125 10.99 -10.46 9.14
CA LEU A 125 9.55 -10.40 8.95
C LEU A 125 9.14 -9.14 8.17
N PHE A 126 9.65 -7.97 8.54
CA PHE A 126 9.41 -6.74 7.77
C PHE A 126 10.02 -6.81 6.37
N THR A 127 11.23 -7.35 6.23
CA THR A 127 11.87 -7.52 4.92
C THR A 127 10.99 -8.35 3.98
N VAL A 128 10.53 -9.52 4.44
CA VAL A 128 9.70 -10.45 3.68
C VAL A 128 8.32 -9.85 3.40
N ALA A 129 7.69 -9.22 4.38
CA ALA A 129 6.41 -8.54 4.19
C ALA A 129 6.51 -7.44 3.14
N GLY A 130 7.59 -6.64 3.17
CA GLY A 130 7.87 -5.62 2.16
C GLY A 130 8.04 -6.21 0.76
N LEU A 131 8.76 -7.33 0.64
CA LEU A 131 8.97 -7.99 -0.65
C LEU A 131 7.65 -8.57 -1.20
N ILE A 132 6.84 -9.20 -0.36
CA ILE A 132 5.51 -9.69 -0.74
C ILE A 132 4.63 -8.51 -1.19
N GLY A 133 4.58 -7.43 -0.41
CA GLY A 133 3.81 -6.24 -0.74
C GLY A 133 4.25 -5.61 -2.07
N LEU A 134 5.55 -5.55 -2.32
CA LEU A 134 6.12 -5.09 -3.59
C LEU A 134 5.69 -5.97 -4.76
N ILE A 135 5.82 -7.30 -4.61
CA ILE A 135 5.41 -8.27 -5.65
C ILE A 135 3.92 -8.14 -5.93
N VAL A 136 3.07 -8.10 -4.90
CA VAL A 136 1.62 -7.93 -5.03
C VAL A 136 1.28 -6.63 -5.75
N THR A 137 1.97 -5.52 -5.40
CA THR A 137 1.78 -4.22 -6.04
C THR A 137 2.14 -4.28 -7.53
N ILE A 138 3.27 -4.90 -7.88
CA ILE A 138 3.70 -5.07 -9.28
C ILE A 138 2.71 -5.96 -10.05
N LEU A 139 2.24 -7.05 -9.45
CA LEU A 139 1.25 -7.94 -10.07
C LEU A 139 -0.10 -7.23 -10.26
N ALA A 140 -0.53 -6.42 -9.30
CA ALA A 140 -1.75 -5.62 -9.39
C ALA A 140 -1.67 -4.62 -10.55
N MET A 141 -0.52 -3.99 -10.78
CA MET A 141 -0.29 -3.12 -11.95
C MET A 141 -0.40 -3.85 -13.29
N ARG A 142 -0.11 -5.16 -13.32
CA ARG A 142 -0.24 -6.00 -14.53
C ARG A 142 -1.62 -6.64 -14.67
N SER A 143 -2.48 -6.49 -13.66
CA SER A 143 -3.80 -7.13 -13.64
C SER A 143 -4.80 -6.45 -14.56
N THR A 144 -5.77 -7.21 -15.06
CA THR A 144 -6.88 -6.70 -15.89
C THR A 144 -7.68 -5.59 -15.19
N ALA A 145 -7.74 -5.60 -13.85
CA ALA A 145 -8.39 -4.55 -13.07
C ALA A 145 -7.69 -3.20 -13.25
N TYR A 146 -6.35 -3.15 -13.28
CA TYR A 146 -5.59 -1.94 -13.58
C TYR A 146 -5.93 -1.40 -14.97
N HIS A 147 -5.96 -2.28 -15.98
CA HIS A 147 -6.29 -1.89 -17.35
C HIS A 147 -7.74 -1.44 -17.52
N ALA A 148 -8.69 -2.09 -16.83
CA ALA A 148 -10.10 -1.70 -16.84
C ALA A 148 -10.30 -0.33 -16.19
N LEU A 149 -9.65 -0.08 -15.05
CA LEU A 149 -9.69 1.20 -14.34
C LEU A 149 -9.00 2.33 -15.14
N SER A 150 -7.85 2.05 -15.77
CA SER A 150 -7.16 3.03 -16.61
C SER A 150 -7.98 3.40 -17.85
N ALA A 151 -8.66 2.44 -18.46
CA ALA A 151 -9.50 2.66 -19.63
C ALA A 151 -10.76 3.49 -19.29
N GLN A 152 -11.39 3.24 -18.15
CA GLN A 152 -12.52 4.06 -17.67
C GLN A 152 -12.08 5.49 -17.33
N TYR A 153 -10.91 5.65 -16.71
CA TYR A 153 -10.34 6.96 -16.42
C TYR A 153 -10.03 7.77 -17.69
N GLN A 154 -9.49 7.12 -18.74
CA GLN A 154 -9.26 7.77 -20.03
C GLN A 154 -10.56 8.18 -20.72
N LYS A 155 -11.65 7.40 -20.60
CA LYS A 155 -12.96 7.77 -21.17
C LYS A 155 -13.59 9.00 -20.51
N GLN A 156 -13.57 9.09 -19.18
CA GLN A 156 -14.10 10.27 -18.45
C GLN A 156 -13.31 11.57 -18.69
N VAL A 157 -12.03 11.49 -19.09
CA VAL A 157 -11.23 12.68 -19.44
C VAL A 157 -11.56 13.18 -20.86
N VAL A 158 -12.15 12.36 -21.72
CA VAL A 158 -12.44 12.68 -23.13
C VAL A 158 -13.88 13.16 -23.33
N GLU A 159 -14.84 12.74 -22.49
CA GLU A 159 -16.22 13.24 -22.55
C GLU A 159 -16.41 14.43 -21.58
N PRO A 160 -16.65 15.66 -22.07
CA PRO A 160 -17.08 16.75 -21.20
C PRO A 160 -18.43 16.39 -20.56
N PRO A 161 -18.71 16.84 -19.33
CA PRO A 161 -19.97 16.55 -18.66
C PRO A 161 -21.11 17.01 -19.57
N THR A 162 -21.97 16.07 -19.96
CA THR A 162 -23.24 16.39 -20.62
C THR A 162 -24.05 17.21 -19.64
N VAL A 163 -24.04 18.52 -19.82
CA VAL A 163 -24.95 19.45 -19.15
C VAL A 163 -26.34 19.09 -19.64
N TYR A 164 -27.09 18.34 -18.82
CA TYR A 164 -28.53 18.23 -19.03
C TYR A 164 -29.10 19.65 -18.89
N PRO A 165 -29.86 20.17 -19.87
CA PRO A 165 -30.52 21.44 -19.71
C PRO A 165 -31.41 21.33 -18.48
N VAL A 166 -31.14 22.17 -17.48
CA VAL A 166 -32.07 22.38 -16.37
C VAL A 166 -33.32 22.95 -17.01
N THR A 167 -34.35 22.13 -17.16
CA THR A 167 -35.70 22.61 -17.47
C THR A 167 -36.12 23.48 -16.30
N THR A 168 -35.91 24.79 -16.42
CA THR A 168 -36.61 25.80 -15.65
C THR A 168 -38.08 25.71 -16.08
N ALA A 169 -38.84 24.88 -15.36
CA ALA A 169 -40.28 24.99 -15.37
C ALA A 169 -40.61 26.25 -14.56
N GLU A 170 -41.06 27.27 -15.28
CA GLU A 170 -41.77 28.44 -14.76
C GLU A 170 -43.01 28.05 -13.95
#